data_AF-A0A401KB76-F1
#
_entry.id   AF-A0A401KB76-F1
#
_cell.length_a   1.000
_cell.length_b   1.000
_cell.length_c   1.000
_cell.angle_alpha   90.00
_cell.angle_beta   90.00
_cell.angle_gamma   90.00
#
_symmetry.space_group_name_H-M   'P 1'
#
loop_
_entity.id
_entity.type
_entity.pdbx_description
1 polymer ?
#
loop_
_entity_poly.entity_id
_entity_poly.type
_entity_poly.pdbx_seq_one_letter_code
_entity_poly.pdbx_strand_id
1 'polypeptide(L)'
;MGDQDLAAIYTLGLRPGVAVARMRLILAWQCISPVFHLRYLWGRLKANFIGVPAYRLVMSCVWAACLCWLASLIGWGVLAIAVLLPLTVLYQICSLLHLVTEHAWVLRETGETVRSSHVNNSHGRFCGSPTPANTLHGVRWMRAWVYWGLVHLLVHLPARLLVVQGSLIVHDWHHRAGADRGWPNAIQSREQMIQIEMARGLYTYRDIWGIHHVIEEVLRRISEAQVIEVTDELRYRLN
;
A
#
# COMPACT_ATOMS: atom_id res chain seq x y z
N MET A 1 -1.58 23.50 3.31
CA MET A 1 -0.77 22.49 4.02
C MET A 1 -0.94 21.18 3.28
N GLY A 2 -0.01 20.87 2.38
CA GLY A 2 -0.14 19.81 1.39
C GLY A 2 0.05 18.44 2.03
N ASP A 3 -0.86 17.53 1.71
CA ASP A 3 -0.71 16.10 1.94
C ASP A 3 0.62 15.63 1.30
N GLN A 4 1.58 15.29 2.14
CA GLN A 4 2.96 14.97 1.71
C GLN A 4 3.03 13.63 0.98
N ASP A 5 2.08 12.73 1.26
CA ASP A 5 2.00 11.42 0.62
C ASP A 5 1.36 11.55 -0.77
N LEU A 6 0.31 12.37 -0.89
CA LEU A 6 -0.24 12.75 -2.20
C LEU A 6 0.84 13.43 -3.08
N ALA A 7 1.62 14.34 -2.51
CA ALA A 7 2.76 14.97 -3.20
C ALA A 7 3.76 13.93 -3.72
N ALA A 8 4.03 12.88 -2.93
CA ALA A 8 4.88 11.76 -3.33
C ALA A 8 4.37 11.10 -4.60
N ILE A 9 3.09 10.70 -4.56
CA ILE A 9 2.42 9.95 -5.63
C ILE A 9 2.45 10.74 -6.93
N TYR A 10 2.16 12.05 -6.86
CA TYR A 10 2.14 12.90 -8.05
C TYR A 10 3.55 13.16 -8.60
N THR A 11 4.55 13.30 -7.73
CA THR A 11 5.96 13.47 -8.13
C THR A 11 6.54 12.20 -8.76
N LEU A 12 6.07 11.02 -8.37
CA LEU A 12 6.40 9.77 -9.05
C LEU A 12 5.88 9.72 -10.49
N GLY A 13 4.94 10.61 -10.85
CA GLY A 13 4.27 10.67 -12.14
C GLY A 13 2.90 10.01 -12.17
N LEU A 14 2.38 9.58 -11.01
CA LEU A 14 1.02 9.07 -10.85
C LEU A 14 0.10 10.26 -10.56
N ARG A 15 -0.30 10.99 -11.60
CA ARG A 15 -1.02 12.27 -11.47
C ARG A 15 -2.20 12.39 -12.44
N PRO A 16 -3.15 13.30 -12.17
CA PRO A 16 -4.32 13.50 -13.02
C PRO A 16 -4.01 13.73 -14.49
N GLY A 17 -4.86 13.18 -15.36
CA GLY A 17 -4.72 13.26 -16.81
C GLY A 17 -3.65 12.35 -17.43
N VAL A 18 -2.85 11.62 -16.64
CA VAL A 18 -1.93 10.61 -17.16
C VAL A 18 -2.69 9.29 -17.36
N ALA A 19 -2.59 8.69 -18.55
CA ALA A 19 -3.25 7.41 -18.83
C ALA A 19 -2.79 6.29 -17.88
N VAL A 20 -3.75 5.46 -17.45
CA VAL A 20 -3.53 4.31 -16.54
C VAL A 20 -2.39 3.39 -16.99
N ALA A 21 -2.33 3.07 -18.29
CA ALA A 21 -1.26 2.23 -18.84
C ALA A 21 0.14 2.81 -18.61
N ARG A 22 0.30 4.13 -18.74
CA ARG A 22 1.56 4.81 -18.48
C ARG A 22 1.90 4.81 -16.99
N MET A 23 0.91 5.02 -16.12
CA MET A 23 1.11 4.97 -14.68
C MET A 23 1.52 3.57 -14.19
N ARG A 24 0.96 2.50 -14.77
CA ARG A 24 1.40 1.12 -14.50
C ARG A 24 2.88 0.91 -14.85
N LEU A 25 3.32 1.43 -15.99
CA LEU A 25 4.74 1.36 -16.40
C LEU A 25 5.64 2.16 -15.46
N ILE A 26 5.22 3.35 -15.06
CA ILE A 26 5.94 4.17 -14.07
C ILE A 26 6.09 3.39 -12.77
N LEU A 27 5.00 2.84 -12.23
CA LEU A 27 5.01 2.08 -10.99
C LEU A 27 5.93 0.85 -11.09
N ALA A 28 5.81 0.07 -12.17
CA ALA A 28 6.67 -1.09 -12.41
C ALA A 28 8.15 -0.71 -12.52
N TRP A 29 8.46 0.42 -13.16
CA TRP A 29 9.82 0.94 -13.26
C TRP A 29 10.40 1.34 -11.90
N GLN A 30 9.61 1.97 -11.02
CA GLN A 30 10.07 2.31 -9.67
C GLN A 30 10.46 1.06 -8.86
N CYS A 31 9.74 -0.05 -9.04
CA CYS A 31 10.04 -1.32 -8.35
C CYS A 31 11.40 -1.94 -8.72
N ILE A 32 12.02 -1.53 -9.82
CA ILE A 32 13.34 -2.03 -10.27
C ILE A 32 14.38 -0.91 -10.39
N SER A 33 13.99 0.34 -10.17
CA SER A 33 14.85 1.49 -10.38
C SER A 33 15.91 1.58 -9.26
N PRO A 34 17.21 1.44 -9.56
CA PRO A 34 18.25 1.54 -8.53
C PRO A 34 18.27 2.95 -7.91
N VAL A 35 17.93 3.98 -8.68
CA VAL A 35 17.83 5.35 -8.19
C VAL A 35 16.72 5.50 -7.15
N PHE A 36 15.57 4.85 -7.37
CA PHE A 36 14.48 4.82 -6.39
C PHE A 36 14.93 4.16 -5.08
N HIS A 37 15.51 2.96 -5.18
CA HIS A 37 15.95 2.19 -4.02
C HIS A 37 17.04 2.91 -3.20
N LEU A 38 18.00 3.54 -3.89
CA LEU A 38 19.05 4.33 -3.23
C LEU A 38 18.50 5.59 -2.56
N ARG A 39 17.58 6.32 -3.21
CA ARG A 39 16.94 7.50 -2.60
C ARG A 39 16.13 7.13 -1.38
N TYR A 40 15.35 6.05 -1.45
CA TYR A 40 14.60 5.53 -0.32
C TYR A 40 15.54 5.14 0.82
N LEU A 41 16.58 4.34 0.53
CA LEU A 41 17.54 3.88 1.54
C LEU A 41 18.28 5.05 2.20
N TRP A 42 18.83 5.97 1.41
CA TRP A 42 19.49 7.17 1.91
C TRP A 42 18.58 7.97 2.82
N GLY A 43 17.33 8.05 2.40
CA GLY A 43 16.32 8.65 3.21
C GLY A 43 16.19 8.02 4.59
N ARG A 44 16.01 6.70 4.65
CA ARG A 44 15.86 5.99 5.92
C ARG A 44 17.08 6.19 6.81
N LEU A 45 18.27 6.22 6.22
CA LEU A 45 19.49 6.54 6.95
C LEU A 45 19.43 7.96 7.53
N LYS A 46 19.08 8.97 6.72
CA LYS A 46 18.91 10.34 7.19
C LYS A 46 17.90 10.43 8.34
N ALA A 47 16.75 9.78 8.23
CA ALA A 47 15.69 9.80 9.24
C ALA A 47 16.09 9.15 10.59
N ASN A 48 17.12 8.31 10.59
CA ASN A 48 17.58 7.59 11.78
C ASN A 48 18.92 8.11 12.33
N PHE A 49 19.75 8.77 11.52
CA PHE A 49 21.09 9.20 11.92
C PHE A 49 21.32 10.71 11.95
N ILE A 50 20.55 11.51 11.20
CA ILE A 50 20.84 12.96 11.01
C ILE A 50 19.78 13.81 11.70
N GLY A 51 20.20 14.67 12.63
CA GLY A 51 19.30 15.61 13.31
C GLY A 51 18.25 14.93 14.20
N VAL A 52 18.54 13.72 14.71
CA VAL A 52 17.66 12.94 15.57
C VAL A 52 18.02 13.08 17.05
N PRO A 53 17.09 12.81 17.98
CA PRO A 53 17.41 12.74 19.41
C PRO A 53 18.49 11.69 19.72
N ALA A 54 19.33 11.95 20.71
CA ALA A 54 20.47 11.09 21.06
C ALA A 54 20.09 9.62 21.29
N TYR A 55 18.96 9.35 21.96
CA TYR A 55 18.50 7.97 22.19
C TYR A 55 18.25 7.22 20.86
N ARG A 56 17.67 7.89 19.85
CA ARG A 56 17.38 7.28 18.54
C ARG A 56 18.67 7.01 17.77
N LEU A 57 19.64 7.93 17.87
CA LEU A 57 20.95 7.73 17.28
C LEU A 57 21.65 6.51 17.90
N VAL A 58 21.67 6.42 19.24
CA VAL A 58 22.26 5.27 19.95
C VAL A 58 21.58 3.97 19.55
N MET A 59 20.25 3.92 19.53
CA MET A 59 19.51 2.73 19.08
C MET A 59 19.86 2.34 17.64
N SER A 60 20.01 3.31 16.74
CA SER A 60 20.37 3.07 15.34
C SER A 60 21.81 2.54 15.20
N CYS A 61 22.75 3.09 15.99
CA CYS A 61 24.13 2.60 16.05
C CYS A 61 24.21 1.18 16.62
N VAL A 62 23.47 0.89 17.70
CA VAL A 62 23.40 -0.45 18.29
C VAL A 62 22.85 -1.44 17.27
N TRP A 63 21.76 -1.09 16.57
CA TRP A 63 21.21 -1.92 15.51
C TRP A 63 22.22 -2.20 14.38
N ALA A 64 22.92 -1.17 13.91
CA ALA A 64 23.97 -1.33 12.90
C ALA A 64 25.14 -2.21 13.39
N ALA A 65 25.54 -2.07 14.65
CA ALA A 65 26.56 -2.91 15.28
C ALA A 65 26.11 -4.38 15.36
N CYS A 66 24.85 -4.63 15.74
CA CYS A 66 24.26 -5.99 15.73
C CYS A 66 24.28 -6.61 14.33
N LEU A 67 23.98 -5.84 13.28
CA LEU A 67 24.06 -6.33 11.90
C LEU A 67 25.50 -6.67 11.49
N CYS A 68 26.48 -5.83 11.84
CA CYS A 68 27.89 -6.11 11.57
C CYS A 68 28.39 -7.34 12.33
N TRP A 69 28.01 -7.47 13.60
CA TRP A 69 28.32 -8.64 14.40
C TRP A 69 27.70 -9.90 13.80
N LEU A 70 26.42 -9.87 13.42
CA LEU A 70 25.77 -10.98 12.73
C LEU A 70 26.49 -11.32 11.42
N ALA A 71 26.90 -10.32 10.63
CA ALA A 71 27.69 -10.52 9.41
C ALA A 71 28.99 -11.29 9.66
N SER A 72 29.66 -11.01 10.80
CA SER A 72 30.89 -11.71 11.17
C SER A 72 30.66 -13.18 11.53
N LEU A 73 29.45 -13.55 11.94
CA LEU A 73 29.08 -14.93 12.28
C LEU A 73 28.64 -15.74 11.06
N ILE A 74 27.80 -15.16 10.20
CA ILE A 74 27.16 -15.90 9.07
C ILE A 74 27.80 -15.60 7.71
N GLY A 75 28.70 -14.61 7.64
CA GLY A 75 29.30 -14.10 6.41
C GLY A 75 28.52 -12.96 5.77
N TRP A 76 29.24 -11.99 5.19
CA TRP A 76 28.67 -10.80 4.56
C TRP A 76 27.74 -11.11 3.38
N GLY A 77 28.06 -12.13 2.57
CA GLY A 77 27.21 -12.54 1.45
C GLY A 77 25.86 -13.08 1.91
N VAL A 78 25.85 -13.88 2.97
CA VAL A 78 24.61 -14.44 3.56
C VAL A 78 23.78 -13.31 4.17
N LEU A 79 24.40 -12.40 4.93
CA LEU A 79 23.70 -11.22 5.46
C LEU A 79 23.09 -10.36 4.33
N ALA A 80 23.84 -10.13 3.25
CA ALA A 80 23.38 -9.31 2.14
C ALA A 80 22.10 -9.89 1.49
N ILE A 81 22.08 -11.20 1.23
CA ILE A 81 20.97 -11.87 0.56
C ILE A 81 19.79 -12.11 1.51
N ALA A 82 20.05 -12.60 2.72
CA ALA A 82 18.99 -13.04 3.64
C ALA A 82 18.40 -11.90 4.49
N VAL A 83 19.14 -10.80 4.68
CA VAL A 83 18.74 -9.71 5.58
C VAL A 83 18.66 -8.38 4.84
N LEU A 84 19.76 -7.94 4.21
CA LEU A 84 19.79 -6.60 3.61
C LEU A 84 18.88 -6.49 2.40
N LEU A 85 18.88 -7.47 1.49
CA LEU A 85 18.03 -7.45 0.30
C LEU A 85 16.53 -7.42 0.67
N PRO A 86 16.02 -8.25 1.60
CA PRO A 86 14.65 -8.14 2.09
C PRO A 86 14.33 -6.82 2.78
N LEU A 87 15.20 -6.35 3.69
CA LEU A 87 14.98 -5.11 4.46
C LEU A 87 15.11 -3.83 3.62
N THR A 88 15.73 -3.92 2.45
CA THR A 88 15.88 -2.79 1.52
C THR A 88 14.98 -2.97 0.32
N VAL A 89 15.43 -3.66 -0.73
CA VAL A 89 14.76 -3.73 -2.04
C VAL A 89 13.34 -4.28 -1.90
N LEU A 90 13.16 -5.46 -1.30
CA LEU A 90 11.83 -6.07 -1.21
C LEU A 90 10.88 -5.24 -0.34
N TYR A 91 11.34 -4.78 0.83
CA TYR A 91 10.58 -3.88 1.68
C TYR A 91 10.18 -2.59 0.94
N GLN A 92 11.08 -1.99 0.19
CA GLN A 92 10.82 -0.74 -0.55
C GLN A 92 9.77 -0.95 -1.66
N ILE A 93 9.83 -2.08 -2.39
CA ILE A 93 8.78 -2.45 -3.36
C ILE A 93 7.43 -2.58 -2.64
N CYS A 94 7.41 -3.33 -1.53
CA CYS A 94 6.18 -3.58 -0.78
C CYS A 94 5.60 -2.28 -0.19
N SER A 95 6.46 -1.40 0.33
CA SER A 95 6.08 -0.11 0.89
C SER A 95 5.55 0.84 -0.18
N LEU A 96 6.14 0.83 -1.39
CA LEU A 96 5.64 1.61 -2.52
C LEU A 96 4.24 1.13 -2.93
N LEU A 97 4.07 -0.18 -3.12
CA LEU A 97 2.77 -0.75 -3.48
C LEU A 97 1.74 -0.54 -2.38
N HIS A 98 2.15 -0.60 -1.12
CA HIS A 98 1.31 -0.31 0.02
C HIS A 98 0.78 1.13 -0.05
N LEU A 99 1.70 2.09 -0.15
CA LEU A 99 1.39 3.52 -0.24
C LEU A 99 0.47 3.79 -1.43
N VAL A 100 0.88 3.39 -2.64
CA VAL A 100 0.08 3.63 -3.85
C VAL A 100 -1.34 3.08 -3.71
N THR A 101 -1.53 1.95 -3.05
CA THR A 101 -2.86 1.34 -2.93
C THR A 101 -3.65 1.79 -1.69
N GLU A 102 -3.06 2.54 -0.77
CA GLU A 102 -3.69 2.91 0.51
C GLU A 102 -4.94 3.76 0.35
N HIS A 103 -4.86 4.74 -0.55
CA HIS A 103 -5.94 5.63 -0.94
C HIS A 103 -6.05 5.72 -2.45
N ALA A 104 -7.10 6.40 -2.92
CA ALA A 104 -7.25 6.75 -4.33
C ALA A 104 -6.44 8.00 -4.74
N TRP A 105 -5.84 8.72 -3.79
CA TRP A 105 -4.97 9.88 -4.04
C TRP A 105 -5.60 10.96 -4.94
N VAL A 106 -6.91 11.15 -4.82
CA VAL A 106 -7.67 12.19 -5.51
C VAL A 106 -7.78 13.41 -4.59
N LEU A 107 -7.46 14.58 -5.14
CA LEU A 107 -7.56 15.84 -4.42
C LEU A 107 -9.00 16.14 -4.02
N ARG A 108 -9.14 16.71 -2.82
CA ARG A 108 -10.42 17.13 -2.26
C ARG A 108 -11.10 18.16 -3.15
N GLU A 109 -12.39 17.96 -3.41
CA GLU A 109 -13.19 18.91 -4.18
C GLU A 109 -13.54 20.17 -3.36
N THR A 110 -13.81 21.28 -4.06
CA THR A 110 -14.23 22.54 -3.43
C THR A 110 -15.55 22.34 -2.68
N GLY A 111 -15.57 22.64 -1.38
CA GLY A 111 -16.75 22.48 -0.52
C GLY A 111 -16.87 21.10 0.14
N GLU A 112 -16.02 20.15 -0.22
CA GLU A 112 -15.97 18.85 0.46
C GLU A 112 -15.29 18.96 1.83
N THR A 113 -15.84 18.29 2.85
CA THR A 113 -15.21 18.22 4.17
C THR A 113 -13.97 17.32 4.14
N VAL A 114 -12.99 17.59 5.01
CA VAL A 114 -11.79 16.72 5.16
C VAL A 114 -12.18 15.26 5.39
N ARG A 115 -13.16 15.03 6.27
CA ARG A 115 -13.65 13.68 6.58
C ARG A 115 -14.27 13.00 5.35
N SER A 116 -15.14 13.71 4.63
CA SER A 116 -15.75 13.19 3.40
C SER A 116 -14.67 12.82 2.38
N SER A 117 -13.69 13.69 2.16
CA SER A 117 -12.58 13.46 1.23
C SER A 117 -11.80 12.19 1.58
N HIS A 118 -11.48 11.99 2.87
CA HIS A 118 -10.78 10.79 3.32
C HIS A 118 -11.63 9.53 3.15
N VAL A 119 -12.92 9.59 3.48
CA VAL A 119 -13.84 8.46 3.28
C VAL A 119 -13.95 8.11 1.79
N ASN A 120 -14.12 9.11 0.93
CA ASN A 120 -14.22 8.94 -0.53
C ASN A 120 -12.92 8.44 -1.15
N ASN A 121 -11.77 8.81 -0.61
CA ASN A 121 -10.46 8.31 -1.03
C ASN A 121 -10.08 6.94 -0.44
N SER A 122 -10.89 6.39 0.47
CA SER A 122 -10.61 5.13 1.14
C SER A 122 -11.42 3.97 0.56
N HIS A 123 -10.89 2.75 0.70
CA HIS A 123 -11.51 1.51 0.23
C HIS A 123 -11.02 0.31 1.03
N GLY A 124 -11.80 -0.77 1.00
CA GLY A 124 -11.39 -2.09 1.45
C GLY A 124 -10.51 -2.78 0.41
N ARG A 125 -9.41 -3.39 0.84
CA ARG A 125 -8.40 -4.08 0.02
C ARG A 125 -8.34 -5.56 0.38
N PHE A 126 -9.21 -6.35 -0.22
CA PHE A 126 -9.31 -7.78 0.07
C PHE A 126 -8.40 -8.59 -0.82
N CYS A 127 -7.50 -9.38 -0.22
CA CYS A 127 -6.61 -10.26 -0.97
C CYS A 127 -7.30 -11.62 -1.19
N GLY A 128 -8.09 -11.72 -2.26
CA GLY A 128 -8.74 -12.96 -2.67
C GLY A 128 -9.47 -12.81 -3.99
N SER A 129 -10.01 -13.92 -4.48
CA SER A 129 -10.92 -13.95 -5.64
C SER A 129 -12.04 -14.98 -5.43
N PRO A 130 -13.18 -14.82 -6.11
CA PRO A 130 -14.32 -15.74 -6.00
C PRO A 130 -13.90 -17.20 -6.22
N THR A 131 -14.54 -18.12 -5.49
CA THR A 131 -14.31 -19.55 -5.69
C THR A 131 -14.76 -19.99 -7.09
N PRO A 132 -14.18 -21.09 -7.63
CA PRO A 132 -14.63 -21.64 -8.90
C PRO A 132 -16.13 -21.92 -8.92
N ALA A 133 -16.77 -21.70 -10.07
CA ALA A 133 -18.20 -21.93 -10.23
C ALA A 133 -18.58 -23.38 -9.91
N ASN A 134 -19.68 -23.55 -9.17
CA ASN A 134 -20.21 -24.85 -8.76
C ASN A 134 -20.78 -25.68 -9.92
N THR A 135 -20.94 -25.07 -11.10
CA THR A 135 -21.39 -25.72 -12.35
C THR A 135 -20.25 -26.43 -13.11
N LEU A 136 -19.00 -26.28 -12.69
CA LEU A 136 -17.87 -26.95 -13.33
C LEU A 136 -17.79 -28.41 -12.87
N HIS A 137 -17.44 -29.30 -13.79
CA HIS A 137 -17.27 -30.73 -13.50
C HIS A 137 -15.96 -31.30 -14.08
N GLY A 138 -15.54 -32.45 -13.54
CA GLY A 138 -14.39 -33.23 -14.01
C GLY A 138 -13.09 -32.42 -14.08
N VAL A 139 -12.36 -32.53 -15.20
CA VAL A 139 -11.06 -31.88 -15.39
C VAL A 139 -11.16 -30.35 -15.35
N ARG A 140 -12.26 -29.76 -15.83
CA ARG A 140 -12.46 -28.29 -15.80
C ARG A 140 -12.59 -27.78 -14.37
N TRP A 141 -13.33 -28.50 -13.53
CA TRP A 141 -13.44 -28.20 -12.09
C TRP A 141 -12.09 -28.29 -11.40
N MET A 142 -11.35 -29.38 -11.62
CA MET A 142 -10.02 -29.58 -11.03
C MET A 142 -9.05 -28.48 -11.44
N ARG A 143 -8.98 -28.14 -12.74
CA ARG A 143 -8.12 -27.05 -13.24
C ARG A 143 -8.48 -25.71 -12.63
N ALA A 144 -9.77 -25.41 -12.47
CA ALA A 144 -10.22 -24.16 -11.86
C ALA A 144 -9.79 -24.05 -10.40
N TRP A 145 -9.90 -25.14 -9.62
CA TRP A 145 -9.42 -25.17 -8.24
C TRP A 145 -7.91 -25.08 -8.11
N VAL A 146 -7.16 -25.78 -8.97
CA VAL A 146 -5.70 -25.68 -8.99
C VAL A 146 -5.27 -24.25 -9.32
N TYR A 147 -5.86 -23.64 -10.36
CA TYR A 147 -5.58 -22.25 -10.72
C TYR A 147 -5.93 -21.28 -9.58
N TRP A 148 -7.14 -21.41 -9.01
CA TRP A 148 -7.59 -20.59 -7.89
C TRP A 148 -6.64 -20.71 -6.69
N GLY A 149 -6.23 -21.94 -6.34
CA GLY A 149 -5.30 -22.21 -5.24
C GLY A 149 -3.91 -21.62 -5.51
N LEU A 150 -3.38 -21.76 -6.72
CA LEU A 150 -2.10 -21.18 -7.12
C LEU A 150 -2.13 -19.65 -7.07
N VAL A 151 -3.19 -19.01 -7.55
CA VAL A 151 -3.34 -17.54 -7.45
C VAL A 151 -3.43 -17.09 -6.00
N HIS A 152 -4.14 -17.83 -5.15
CA HIS A 152 -4.21 -17.50 -3.72
C HIS A 152 -2.86 -17.66 -3.03
N LEU A 153 -2.14 -18.75 -3.30
CA LEU A 153 -0.85 -19.03 -2.70
C LEU A 153 0.26 -18.08 -3.18
N LEU A 154 0.29 -17.76 -4.48
CA LEU A 154 1.42 -17.04 -5.09
C LEU A 154 1.16 -15.55 -5.29
N VAL A 155 -0.09 -15.09 -5.25
CA VAL A 155 -0.44 -13.68 -5.48
C VAL A 155 -1.13 -13.09 -4.24
N HIS A 156 -2.28 -13.65 -3.83
CA HIS A 156 -3.07 -13.04 -2.76
C HIS A 156 -2.38 -13.15 -1.40
N LEU A 157 -1.80 -14.30 -1.06
CA LEU A 157 -1.14 -14.49 0.24
C LEU A 157 0.11 -13.59 0.37
N PRO A 158 1.05 -13.53 -0.60
CA PRO A 158 2.16 -12.60 -0.53
C PRO A 158 1.70 -11.13 -0.48
N ALA A 159 0.70 -10.74 -1.28
CA ALA A 159 0.15 -9.38 -1.21
C ALA A 159 -0.43 -9.06 0.17
N ARG A 160 -1.13 -10.01 0.79
CA ARG A 160 -1.69 -9.87 2.15
C ARG A 160 -0.62 -9.74 3.22
N LEU A 161 0.48 -10.48 3.10
CA LEU A 161 1.54 -10.50 4.10
C LEU A 161 2.52 -9.34 3.94
N LEU A 162 2.80 -8.94 2.70
CA LEU A 162 3.89 -8.02 2.40
C LEU A 162 3.40 -6.61 2.05
N VAL A 163 2.26 -6.48 1.35
CA VAL A 163 1.76 -5.20 0.83
C VAL A 163 0.59 -4.66 1.68
N VAL A 164 -0.39 -5.49 2.02
CA VAL A 164 -1.61 -5.07 2.74
C VAL A 164 -1.55 -5.60 4.18
N GLN A 165 -0.72 -4.99 5.01
CA GLN A 165 -0.37 -5.50 6.33
C GLN A 165 -1.39 -5.13 7.43
N GLY A 166 -1.46 -5.93 8.50
CA GLY A 166 -2.27 -5.58 9.68
C GLY A 166 -3.75 -5.33 9.38
N SER A 167 -4.29 -4.22 9.91
CA SER A 167 -5.68 -3.76 9.75
C SER A 167 -5.94 -3.02 8.42
N LEU A 168 -4.93 -2.90 7.56
CA LEU A 168 -4.99 -2.09 6.34
C LEU A 168 -5.87 -2.69 5.22
N ILE A 169 -6.36 -3.92 5.40
CA ILE A 169 -7.44 -4.49 4.57
C ILE A 169 -8.67 -3.59 4.63
N VAL A 170 -9.01 -3.09 5.81
CA VAL A 170 -10.22 -2.28 6.06
C VAL A 170 -9.81 -0.86 6.43
N HIS A 171 -8.87 -0.29 5.69
CA HIS A 171 -8.35 1.03 6.00
C HIS A 171 -9.43 2.13 5.90
N ASP A 172 -10.46 1.91 5.11
CA ASP A 172 -11.67 2.75 5.09
C ASP A 172 -12.39 2.85 6.44
N TRP A 173 -12.34 1.82 7.29
CA TRP A 173 -12.85 1.90 8.66
C TRP A 173 -12.10 2.96 9.46
N HIS A 174 -10.78 3.06 9.31
CA HIS A 174 -9.98 4.08 10.00
C HIS A 174 -10.42 5.50 9.61
N HIS A 175 -10.78 5.75 8.35
CA HIS A 175 -11.25 7.08 7.92
C HIS A 175 -12.69 7.37 8.34
N ARG A 176 -13.53 6.33 8.48
CA ARG A 176 -14.92 6.47 8.93
C ARG A 176 -15.06 6.60 10.44
N ALA A 177 -14.23 5.87 11.18
CA ALA A 177 -14.28 5.68 12.62
C ALA A 177 -12.90 5.86 13.28
N GLY A 178 -12.10 6.86 12.87
CA GLY A 178 -10.71 7.02 13.31
C GLY A 178 -10.48 7.25 14.81
N ALA A 179 -11.53 7.59 15.56
CA ALA A 179 -11.48 7.68 17.02
C ALA A 179 -11.72 6.33 17.73
N ASP A 180 -12.10 5.28 16.99
CA ASP A 180 -12.39 3.96 17.54
C ASP A 180 -11.09 3.28 17.99
N ARG A 181 -11.01 3.03 19.30
CA ARG A 181 -9.89 2.32 19.94
C ARG A 181 -10.01 0.80 19.79
N GLY A 182 -11.16 0.30 19.33
CA GLY A 182 -11.42 -1.10 18.99
C GLY A 182 -10.79 -1.55 17.66
N TRP A 183 -9.70 -0.92 17.23
CA TRP A 183 -9.00 -1.24 15.98
C TRP A 183 -8.65 -2.72 15.76
N PRO A 184 -8.41 -3.56 16.80
CA PRO A 184 -8.20 -5.00 16.58
C PRO A 184 -9.42 -5.70 15.97
N ASN A 185 -10.62 -5.17 16.22
CA ASN A 185 -11.90 -5.66 15.73
C ASN A 185 -12.43 -4.84 14.54
N ALA A 186 -11.59 -4.03 13.89
CA ALA A 186 -12.01 -3.12 12.82
C ALA A 186 -12.79 -3.81 11.69
N ILE A 187 -12.44 -5.06 11.35
CA ILE A 187 -13.14 -5.84 10.31
C ILE A 187 -14.57 -6.16 10.76
N GLN A 188 -14.74 -6.62 12.00
CA GLN A 188 -16.04 -6.94 12.57
C GLN A 188 -16.91 -5.70 12.74
N SER A 189 -16.34 -4.60 13.23
CA SER A 189 -17.05 -3.32 13.38
C SER A 189 -17.49 -2.76 12.02
N ARG A 190 -16.61 -2.84 11.00
CA ARG A 190 -16.94 -2.48 9.63
C ARG A 190 -18.07 -3.33 9.07
N GLU A 191 -18.02 -4.65 9.27
CA GLU A 191 -19.06 -5.57 8.80
C GLU A 191 -20.41 -5.27 9.46
N GLN A 192 -20.44 -5.04 10.76
CA GLN A 192 -21.67 -4.65 11.46
C GLN A 192 -22.28 -3.37 10.87
N MET A 193 -21.45 -2.36 10.56
CA MET A 193 -21.93 -1.13 9.92
C MET A 193 -22.47 -1.39 8.50
N ILE A 194 -21.79 -2.23 7.71
CA ILE A 194 -22.25 -2.62 6.38
C ILE A 194 -23.61 -3.30 6.46
N GLN A 195 -23.81 -4.24 7.40
CA GLN A 195 -25.10 -4.91 7.57
C GLN A 195 -26.22 -3.92 7.95
N ILE A 196 -25.91 -2.91 8.76
CA ILE A 196 -26.85 -1.84 9.10
C ILE A 196 -27.20 -0.97 7.87
N GLU A 197 -26.21 -0.63 7.03
CA GLU A 197 -26.45 0.09 5.77
C GLU A 197 -27.31 -0.74 4.81
N MET A 198 -26.98 -2.02 4.64
CA MET A 198 -27.71 -2.94 3.75
C MET A 198 -29.16 -3.14 4.19
N ALA A 199 -29.43 -3.23 5.50
CA ALA A 199 -30.79 -3.29 6.04
C ALA A 199 -31.63 -2.04 5.71
N ARG A 200 -30.98 -0.92 5.37
CA ARG A 200 -31.59 0.33 4.93
C ARG A 200 -31.57 0.52 3.41
N GLY A 201 -31.14 -0.50 2.65
CA GLY A 201 -31.00 -0.42 1.20
C GLY A 201 -29.81 0.45 0.73
N LEU A 202 -28.81 0.66 1.59
CA LEU A 202 -27.63 1.47 1.30
C LEU A 202 -26.37 0.60 1.28
N TYR A 203 -25.36 1.03 0.51
CA TYR A 203 -24.02 0.45 0.58
C TYR A 203 -23.01 1.53 0.19
N THR A 204 -22.37 2.16 1.19
CA THR A 204 -21.48 3.31 0.97
C THR A 204 -20.00 2.95 0.98
N TYR A 205 -19.67 1.69 1.27
CA TYR A 205 -18.30 1.16 1.28
C TYR A 205 -17.83 0.81 -0.15
N ARG A 206 -16.51 0.66 -0.32
CA ARG A 206 -15.91 0.21 -1.60
C ARG A 206 -15.03 -0.99 -1.32
N ASP A 207 -15.55 -2.18 -1.63
CA ASP A 207 -14.82 -3.45 -1.49
C ASP A 207 -14.11 -3.79 -2.79
N ILE A 208 -12.78 -3.84 -2.76
CA ILE A 208 -11.98 -4.20 -3.91
C ILE A 208 -11.24 -5.50 -3.62
N TRP A 209 -11.51 -6.51 -4.43
CA TRP A 209 -10.93 -7.85 -4.30
C TRP A 209 -9.80 -8.04 -5.31
N GLY A 210 -8.62 -8.40 -4.81
CA GLY A 210 -7.40 -8.62 -5.60
C GLY A 210 -6.55 -7.37 -5.73
N ILE A 211 -5.26 -7.49 -5.40
CA ILE A 211 -4.33 -6.35 -5.38
C ILE A 211 -4.20 -5.65 -6.74
N HIS A 212 -4.30 -6.40 -7.84
CA HIS A 212 -4.26 -5.84 -9.19
C HIS A 212 -5.49 -4.98 -9.51
N HIS A 213 -6.67 -5.35 -9.00
CA HIS A 213 -7.86 -4.52 -9.11
C HIS A 213 -7.76 -3.27 -8.23
N VAL A 214 -7.14 -3.36 -7.05
CA VAL A 214 -6.89 -2.17 -6.20
C VAL A 214 -5.95 -1.20 -6.92
N ILE A 215 -4.85 -1.68 -7.48
CA ILE A 215 -3.92 -0.86 -8.27
C ILE A 215 -4.68 -0.22 -9.44
N GLU A 216 -5.46 -1.00 -10.18
CA GLU A 216 -6.22 -0.47 -11.31
C GLU A 216 -7.20 0.62 -10.90
N GLU A 217 -7.97 0.37 -9.84
CA GLU A 217 -8.96 1.32 -9.34
C GLU A 217 -8.30 2.64 -8.93
N VAL A 218 -7.20 2.58 -8.17
CA VAL A 218 -6.49 3.79 -7.75
C VAL A 218 -5.93 4.54 -8.96
N LEU A 219 -5.24 3.86 -9.87
CA LEU A 219 -4.67 4.51 -11.05
C LEU A 219 -5.77 5.09 -11.95
N ARG A 220 -6.90 4.40 -12.10
CA ARG A 220 -8.05 4.90 -12.84
C ARG A 220 -8.62 6.16 -12.21
N ARG A 221 -8.85 6.17 -10.89
CA ARG A 221 -9.34 7.35 -10.16
C ARG A 221 -8.40 8.54 -10.24
N ILE A 222 -7.09 8.32 -10.14
CA ILE A 222 -6.09 9.37 -10.35
C ILE A 222 -6.20 9.90 -11.79
N SER A 223 -6.23 9.01 -12.79
CA SER A 223 -6.31 9.39 -14.21
C SER A 223 -7.55 10.23 -14.54
N GLU A 224 -8.70 9.87 -13.94
CA GLU A 224 -10.02 10.51 -14.16
C GLU A 224 -10.21 11.78 -13.32
N ALA A 225 -9.34 12.05 -12.34
CA ALA A 225 -9.44 13.23 -11.50
C ALA A 225 -9.20 14.53 -12.28
N GLN A 226 -9.69 15.64 -11.74
CA GLN A 226 -9.49 16.96 -12.33
C GLN A 226 -7.99 17.27 -12.46
N VAL A 227 -7.58 17.66 -13.67
CA VAL A 227 -6.20 18.08 -13.93
C VAL A 227 -5.97 19.40 -13.21
N ILE A 228 -4.96 19.39 -12.35
CA ILE A 228 -4.53 20.57 -11.60
C ILE A 228 -3.10 20.87 -12.04
N GLU A 229 -2.79 22.14 -12.30
CA GLU A 229 -1.41 22.58 -12.49
C GLU A 229 -0.68 22.38 -11.18
N VAL A 230 0.20 21.38 -11.14
CA VAL A 230 1.06 21.11 -9.98
C VAL A 230 2.11 22.22 -9.94
N THR A 231 1.88 23.26 -9.16
CA THR A 231 2.89 24.27 -8.85
C THR A 231 3.97 23.67 -7.93
N ASP A 232 5.21 24.15 -8.05
CA ASP A 232 6.45 23.64 -7.41
C ASP A 232 6.46 23.58 -5.86
N GLU A 233 5.34 23.84 -5.17
CA GLU A 233 5.28 24.00 -3.72
C GLU A 233 5.00 22.71 -2.92
N LEU A 234 4.87 21.55 -3.59
CA LEU A 234 4.66 20.27 -2.89
C LEU A 234 5.98 19.75 -2.28
N ARG A 235 6.29 20.20 -1.06
CA ARG A 235 7.41 19.70 -0.25
C ARG A 235 7.16 18.26 0.24
N TYR A 236 8.20 17.43 0.20
CA TYR A 236 8.12 15.98 0.27
C TYR A 236 8.93 15.30 1.40
N ARG A 237 8.50 14.11 1.85
CA ARG A 237 9.28 13.09 2.57
C ARG A 237 8.96 11.66 2.06
N LEU A 238 9.89 11.01 1.36
CA LEU A 238 10.02 9.54 1.35
C LEU A 238 10.95 9.38 2.54
N ASN A 239 10.50 9.66 3.80
CA ASN A 239 11.25 9.54 5.09
C ASN A 239 10.49 9.90 6.36
#